data_AF-A0A151TRE5-F1
#
_entry.id   AF-A0A151TRE5-F1
#
_cell.length_a   1.000
_cell.length_b   1.000
_cell.length_c   1.000
_cell.angle_alpha   90.00
_cell.angle_beta   90.00
_cell.angle_gamma   90.00
#
_symmetry.space_group_name_H-M   'P 1'
#
loop_
_entity.id
_entity.type
_entity.pdbx_description
1 polymer ?
#
loop_
_entity_poly.entity_id
_entity_poly.type
_entity_poly.pdbx_seq_one_letter_code
_entity_poly.pdbx_strand_id
1 'polypeptide(L)'
;MKTILSSETMNIPDGVSIKVHAKVIHVNDNRKRKLKIDAWFGSRKTSAAICTALSDVENRVTKDYHYKMRIVYAHFPINASITNNNKAIEIRNFLYKKNVFF
;
A
#
# COMPACT_ATOMS: atom_id res chain seq x y z
N MET A 1 -19.65 -20.44 0.09
CA MET A 1 -20.94 -19.76 0.31
C MET A 1 -20.92 -18.45 -0.47
N LYS A 2 -21.98 -18.14 -1.22
CA LYS A 2 -22.13 -16.88 -1.95
C LYS A 2 -22.98 -15.94 -1.11
N THR A 3 -22.52 -14.71 -0.92
CA THR A 3 -23.23 -13.67 -0.15
C THR A 3 -24.05 -12.83 -1.11
N ILE A 4 -25.30 -12.51 -0.75
CA ILE A 4 -26.24 -11.78 -1.62
C ILE A 4 -25.74 -10.35 -1.89
N LEU A 5 -25.24 -9.68 -0.85
CA LEU A 5 -24.64 -8.37 -0.93
C LEU A 5 -23.48 -8.27 0.07
N SER A 6 -22.31 -7.85 -0.42
CA SER A 6 -21.19 -7.41 0.40
C SER A 6 -21.00 -5.92 0.13
N SER A 7 -21.27 -5.07 1.12
CA SER A 7 -21.11 -3.62 1.03
C SER A 7 -20.14 -3.11 2.09
N GLU A 8 -19.11 -2.36 1.68
CA GLU A 8 -18.18 -1.71 2.60
C GLU A 8 -18.04 -0.22 2.23
N THR A 9 -17.89 0.62 3.25
CA THR A 9 -17.83 2.09 3.10
C THR A 9 -16.58 2.66 3.75
N MET A 10 -15.95 3.64 3.10
CA MET A 10 -14.78 4.36 3.59
C MET A 10 -14.97 5.88 3.45
N ASN A 11 -14.48 6.66 4.41
CA ASN A 11 -14.47 8.12 4.31
C ASN A 11 -13.24 8.58 3.51
N ILE A 12 -13.43 9.52 2.58
CA ILE A 12 -12.35 10.08 1.77
C ILE A 12 -11.81 11.34 2.46
N PRO A 13 -10.49 11.47 2.69
CA PRO A 13 -9.89 12.69 3.24
C PRO A 13 -9.98 13.87 2.26
N ASP A 14 -9.99 15.10 2.80
CA ASP A 14 -10.10 16.32 2.01
C ASP A 14 -8.89 16.49 1.07
N GLY A 15 -9.15 16.91 -0.17
CA GLY A 15 -8.12 17.12 -1.20
C GLY A 15 -7.86 15.95 -2.16
N VAL A 16 -8.51 14.79 -1.97
CA VAL A 16 -8.29 13.60 -2.82
C VAL A 16 -9.50 13.33 -3.73
N SER A 17 -9.25 13.19 -5.03
CA SER A 17 -10.24 12.81 -6.05
C SER A 17 -9.90 11.44 -6.61
N ILE A 18 -10.73 10.43 -6.33
CA ILE A 18 -10.54 9.05 -6.80
C ILE A 18 -11.43 8.84 -8.04
N LYS A 19 -10.84 8.53 -9.20
CA LYS A 19 -11.58 8.09 -10.40
C LYS A 19 -11.53 6.56 -10.47
N VAL A 20 -12.69 5.89 -10.39
CA VAL A 20 -12.76 4.42 -10.42
C VAL A 20 -13.40 3.97 -11.72
N HIS A 21 -12.64 3.30 -12.59
CA HIS A 21 -13.18 2.63 -13.77
C HIS A 21 -13.64 1.20 -13.40
N ALA A 22 -14.70 1.09 -12.62
CA ALA A 22 -15.32 -0.19 -12.27
C ALA A 22 -16.82 -0.03 -12.02
N LYS A 23 -17.54 -1.16 -11.88
CA LYS A 23 -18.95 -1.28 -11.51
C LYS A 23 -19.16 -0.87 -10.02
N VAL A 24 -18.69 0.30 -9.63
CA VAL A 24 -18.67 0.82 -8.27
C VAL A 24 -19.25 2.23 -8.27
N ILE A 25 -20.15 2.50 -7.32
CA ILE A 25 -21.00 3.68 -7.32
C ILE A 25 -20.27 4.85 -6.64
N HIS A 26 -20.08 5.95 -7.39
CA HIS A 26 -19.63 7.22 -6.85
C HIS A 26 -20.77 7.90 -6.07
N VAL A 27 -20.58 8.15 -4.76
CA VAL A 27 -21.48 9.02 -3.98
C VAL A 27 -20.75 10.33 -3.67
N ASN A 28 -20.96 11.34 -4.53
CA ASN A 28 -20.58 12.73 -4.27
C ASN A 28 -21.75 13.40 -3.55
N ASP A 29 -21.70 13.42 -2.22
CA ASP A 29 -22.53 14.34 -1.44
C ASP A 29 -21.62 15.46 -0.94
N ASN A 30 -21.91 16.71 -1.31
CA ASN A 30 -21.05 17.90 -1.14
C ASN A 30 -20.70 18.20 0.34
N ARG A 31 -21.27 17.46 1.30
CA ARG A 31 -21.02 17.59 2.74
C ARG A 31 -20.28 16.39 3.37
N LYS A 32 -20.26 15.21 2.73
CA LYS A 32 -19.60 13.98 3.25
C LYS A 32 -19.10 13.11 2.09
N ARG A 33 -17.81 13.17 1.79
CA ARG A 33 -17.17 12.33 0.75
C ARG A 33 -17.02 10.89 1.25
N LYS A 34 -17.88 9.99 0.78
CA LYS A 34 -17.85 8.56 1.15
C LYS A 34 -17.70 7.68 -0.08
N LEU A 35 -16.72 6.78 -0.05
CA LEU A 35 -16.52 5.73 -1.03
C LEU A 35 -17.30 4.49 -0.57
N LYS A 36 -18.21 3.98 -1.40
CA LYS A 36 -18.97 2.76 -1.13
C LYS A 36 -18.68 1.74 -2.22
N ILE A 37 -18.30 0.53 -1.80
CA ILE A 37 -18.08 -0.60 -2.70
C ILE A 37 -19.17 -1.63 -2.44
N ASP A 38 -19.99 -1.90 -3.46
CA ASP A 38 -21.05 -2.90 -3.40
C ASP A 38 -20.72 -4.05 -4.36
N ALA A 39 -20.74 -5.28 -3.85
CA ALA A 39 -20.63 -6.49 -4.65
C ALA A 39 -21.86 -7.38 -4.45
N TRP A 40 -22.55 -7.65 -5.55
CA TRP A 40 -23.73 -8.52 -5.59
C TRP A 40 -23.32 -9.96 -5.89
N PHE A 41 -23.91 -10.92 -5.17
CA PHE A 41 -23.65 -12.36 -5.34
C PHE A 41 -22.16 -12.73 -5.26
N GLY A 42 -21.45 -12.11 -4.32
CA GLY A 42 -20.02 -12.32 -4.12
C GLY A 42 -19.69 -13.72 -3.58
N SER A 43 -18.62 -14.32 -4.10
CA SER A 43 -17.96 -15.44 -3.44
C SER A 43 -17.11 -14.96 -2.25
N ARG A 44 -16.63 -15.87 -1.38
CA ARG A 44 -15.68 -15.51 -0.31
C ARG A 44 -14.45 -14.74 -0.85
N LYS A 45 -13.98 -15.11 -2.06
CA LYS A 45 -12.82 -14.45 -2.70
C LYS A 45 -13.11 -13.00 -3.09
N THR A 46 -14.32 -12.72 -3.60
CA THR A 46 -14.68 -11.35 -3.99
C THR A 46 -14.89 -10.46 -2.79
N SER A 47 -15.43 -10.98 -1.68
CA SER A 47 -15.51 -10.20 -0.43
C SER A 47 -14.13 -9.85 0.13
N ALA A 48 -13.18 -10.78 0.08
CA ALA A 48 -11.80 -10.52 0.51
C ALA A 48 -11.12 -9.45 -0.37
N ALA A 49 -11.35 -9.48 -1.68
CA ALA A 49 -10.80 -8.48 -2.61
C ALA A 49 -11.31 -7.05 -2.32
N ILE A 50 -12.57 -6.90 -1.89
CA ILE A 50 -13.14 -5.59 -1.51
C ILE A 50 -12.40 -5.02 -0.29
N CYS A 51 -12.20 -5.85 0.74
CA CYS A 51 -11.47 -5.46 1.95
C CYS A 51 -10.01 -5.07 1.66
N THR A 52 -9.32 -5.84 0.79
CA THR A 52 -7.97 -5.48 0.33
C THR A 52 -7.97 -4.17 -0.45
N ALA A 53 -8.91 -3.95 -1.36
CA ALA A 53 -8.98 -2.73 -2.16
C ALA A 53 -9.24 -1.49 -1.30
N LEU A 54 -10.09 -1.58 -0.28
CA LEU A 54 -10.30 -0.48 0.66
C LEU A 54 -9.06 -0.19 1.50
N SER A 55 -8.42 -1.24 2.01
CA SER A 55 -7.19 -1.11 2.79
C SER A 55 -6.07 -0.49 1.95
N ASP A 56 -5.92 -0.87 0.68
CA ASP A 56 -4.90 -0.32 -0.23
C ASP A 56 -5.15 1.17 -0.50
N VAL A 57 -6.39 1.57 -0.72
CA VAL A 57 -6.76 2.99 -0.89
C VAL A 57 -6.48 3.79 0.38
N GLU A 58 -6.81 3.28 1.56
CA GLU A 58 -6.49 3.95 2.83
C GLU A 58 -4.97 4.10 2.98
N ASN A 59 -4.23 3.01 2.77
CA ASN A 59 -2.79 2.96 2.94
C ASN A 59 -2.11 3.95 1.98
N ARG A 60 -2.45 3.93 0.69
CA ARG A 60 -1.75 4.73 -0.32
C ARG A 60 -1.98 6.24 -0.22
N VAL A 61 -3.09 6.67 0.36
CA VAL A 61 -3.52 8.08 0.32
C VAL A 61 -3.29 8.80 1.64
N THR A 62 -3.51 8.14 2.78
CA THR A 62 -3.63 8.84 4.07
C THR A 62 -2.36 8.87 4.90
N LYS A 63 -1.39 7.98 4.62
CA LYS A 63 -0.24 7.76 5.51
C LYS A 63 1.06 7.85 4.72
N ASP A 64 2.01 8.60 5.28
CA ASP A 64 3.41 8.52 4.87
C ASP A 64 4.05 7.25 5.44
N TYR A 65 4.78 6.51 4.59
CA TYR A 65 5.49 5.30 4.99
C TYR A 65 6.96 5.61 5.23
N HIS A 66 7.46 5.30 6.42
CA HIS A 66 8.89 5.38 6.73
C HIS A 66 9.37 4.00 7.19
N TYR A 67 10.25 3.39 6.41
CA TYR A 67 10.88 2.13 6.76
C TYR A 67 12.25 2.38 7.39
N LYS A 68 12.38 2.04 8.68
CA LYS A 68 13.65 2.14 9.42
C LYS A 68 14.33 0.77 9.46
N MET A 69 15.37 0.59 8.65
CA MET A 69 16.18 -0.62 8.62
C MET A 69 17.43 -0.47 9.49
N ARG A 70 17.91 -1.57 10.09
CA ARG A 70 19.16 -1.62 10.87
C ARG A 70 20.10 -2.64 10.23
N ILE A 71 21.36 -2.24 10.04
CA ILE A 71 22.43 -3.12 9.58
C ILE A 71 23.09 -3.75 10.81
N VAL A 72 23.20 -5.08 10.84
CA VAL A 72 23.75 -5.84 11.97
C VAL A 72 24.97 -6.63 11.50
N TYR A 73 26.03 -6.66 12.31
CA TYR A 73 27.28 -7.37 12.03
C TYR A 73 27.85 -8.01 13.30
N ALA A 74 28.70 -9.03 13.14
CA ALA A 74 29.39 -9.69 14.24
C ALA A 74 30.90 -9.42 14.23
N HIS A 75 31.59 -9.77 13.14
CA HIS A 75 33.06 -9.64 13.05
C HIS A 75 33.50 -8.42 12.26
N PHE A 76 33.03 -8.27 11.02
CA PHE A 76 33.42 -7.16 10.15
C PHE A 76 32.24 -6.19 9.96
N PRO A 77 32.45 -4.87 10.10
CA PRO A 77 31.40 -3.90 9.88
C PRO A 77 30.97 -3.88 8.41
N ILE A 78 29.67 -3.70 8.18
CA ILE A 78 29.06 -3.56 6.85
C ILE A 78 28.88 -2.06 6.59
N ASN A 79 29.34 -1.59 5.43
CA ASN A 79 29.20 -0.20 5.02
C ASN A 79 28.00 -0.06 4.07
N ALA A 80 27.15 0.94 4.29
CA ALA A 80 26.08 1.31 3.38
C ALA A 80 26.25 2.76 2.94
N SER A 81 26.28 2.99 1.63
CA SER A 81 26.35 4.32 1.04
C SER A 81 25.17 4.53 0.10
N ILE A 82 24.52 5.68 0.21
CA ILE A 82 23.42 6.06 -0.68
C ILE A 82 24.04 6.67 -1.95
N THR A 83 23.80 6.04 -3.09
CA THR A 83 24.33 6.46 -4.39
C THR A 83 23.15 6.72 -5.37
N ASN A 84 23.42 7.36 -6.50
CA ASN A 84 22.46 7.59 -7.58
C ASN A 84 21.23 8.44 -7.14
N ASN A 85 21.49 9.70 -6.76
CA ASN A 85 20.46 10.68 -6.40
C ASN A 85 19.42 10.13 -5.40
N ASN A 86 19.89 9.47 -4.34
CA ASN A 86 19.06 8.85 -3.30
C ASN A 86 18.13 7.71 -3.76
N LYS A 87 18.41 7.08 -4.90
CA LYS A 87 17.58 5.98 -5.43
C LYS A 87 18.16 4.59 -5.19
N ALA A 88 19.46 4.47 -4.90
CA ALA A 88 20.13 3.19 -4.66
C ALA A 88 20.95 3.22 -3.37
N ILE A 89 21.05 2.06 -2.71
CA ILE A 89 21.89 1.87 -1.53
C ILE A 89 22.95 0.83 -1.88
N GLU A 90 24.19 1.26 -2.02
CA GLU A 90 25.31 0.33 -2.18
C GLU A 90 25.71 -0.24 -0.83
N ILE A 91 25.66 -1.57 -0.72
CA ILE A 91 26.14 -2.29 0.47
C ILE A 91 27.51 -2.90 0.14
N ARG A 92 28.51 -2.54 0.93
CA ARG A 92 29.89 -3.05 0.84
C ARG A 92 30.22 -3.94 2.02
N ASN A 93 31.07 -4.93 1.77
CA ASN A 93 31.53 -5.90 2.77
C ASN A 93 30.41 -6.77 3.37
N PHE A 94 29.35 -7.03 2.60
CA PHE A 94 28.31 -7.97 3.00
C PHE A 94 28.85 -9.41 2.91
N LEU A 95 28.83 -10.14 4.03
CA LEU A 95 29.35 -11.52 4.15
C LEU A 95 30.81 -11.68 3.68
N TYR A 96 31.66 -10.69 3.93
CA TYR A 96 33.08 -10.74 3.58
C TYR A 96 33.35 -10.89 2.06
N LYS A 97 32.36 -10.53 1.22
CA LYS A 97 32.52 -10.49 -0.23
C LYS A 97 33.02 -9.11 -0.66
N LYS A 98 33.96 -9.09 -1.61
CA LYS A 98 34.43 -7.87 -2.28
C LYS A 98 33.42 -7.29 -3.27
N ASN A 99 32.32 -8.02 -3.55
CA ASN A 99 31.30 -7.59 -4.48
C ASN A 99 30.44 -6.49 -3.85
N VAL A 100 30.09 -5.47 -4.66
CA VAL A 100 29.11 -4.45 -4.30
C VAL A 100 27.72 -4.99 -4.63
N PHE A 101 26.80 -4.93 -3.67
CA PHE A 101 25.39 -5.22 -3.89
C PHE A 101 24.63 -3.90 -4.04
N PHE A 102 23.77 -3.82 -5.06
CA PHE A 102 22.95 -2.65 -5.40
C PHE A 102 21.51 -2.79 -4.88
#